data_AF-A0A5S9MAP0-F1
#
_entry.id   AF-A0A5S9MAP0-F1
#
_cell.length_a   1.000
_cell.length_b   1.000
_cell.length_c   1.000
_cell.angle_alpha   90.00
_cell.angle_beta   90.00
_cell.angle_gamma   90.00
#
_symmetry.space_group_name_H-M   'P 1'
#
loop_
_entity.id
_entity.type
_entity.pdbx_description
1 polymer ?
#
loop_
_entity_poly.entity_id
_entity_poly.type
_entity_poly.pdbx_seq_one_letter_code
_entity_poly.pdbx_strand_id
1 'polypeptide(L)'
;MEKVFFFSHVGLKINEWYYHIQRFNVPDAEAYKEEIKSMLDHMEENQDLLLYFSLMEFRHKLMLDYLNPLENGKKSGPTSRSSQ
;
A
#
# COMPACT_ATOMS: atom_id res chain seq x y z
N MET A 1 25.96 12.62 1.77
CA MET A 1 24.96 13.38 2.54
C MET A 1 23.85 12.42 2.87
N GLU A 2 23.61 12.13 4.14
CA GLU A 2 22.42 11.39 4.57
C GLU A 2 21.18 12.23 4.22
N LYS A 3 20.24 11.64 3.46
CA LYS A 3 18.95 12.27 3.22
C LYS A 3 18.16 12.19 4.52
N VAL A 4 18.06 13.31 5.23
CA VAL A 4 17.14 13.42 6.36
C VAL A 4 15.73 13.62 5.80
N PHE A 5 14.84 12.67 6.07
CA PHE A 5 13.44 12.76 5.68
C PHE A 5 12.60 13.38 6.81
N PHE A 6 11.83 14.40 6.48
CA PHE A 6 10.89 15.02 7.43
C PHE A 6 9.57 14.25 7.46
N PHE A 7 9.01 14.02 8.65
CA PHE A 7 7.71 13.35 8.84
C PHE A 7 6.59 13.96 7.97
N SER A 8 6.53 15.29 7.89
CA SER A 8 5.56 16.01 7.08
C SER A 8 5.70 15.74 5.58
N HIS A 9 6.93 15.59 5.08
CA HIS A 9 7.19 15.30 3.67
C HIS A 9 6.75 13.88 3.31
N VAL A 10 7.00 12.91 4.19
CA VAL A 10 6.54 11.52 4.02
C VAL A 10 5.02 11.45 4.04
N GLY A 11 4.37 12.16 4.97
CA GLY A 11 2.91 12.25 5.04
C GLY A 11 2.30 12.84 3.76
N LEU A 12 2.90 13.88 3.17
CA LEU A 12 2.47 14.42 1.88
C LEU A 12 2.58 13.38 0.75
N LYS A 13 3.67 12.60 0.70
CA LYS A 13 3.81 11.54 -0.29
C LYS A 13 2.78 10.42 -0.12
N ILE A 14 2.41 10.07 1.13
CA ILE A 14 1.32 9.13 1.38
C ILE A 14 -0.02 9.67 0.86
N ASN A 15 -0.28 10.98 0.97
CA ASN A 15 -1.46 11.61 0.37
C ASN A 15 -1.46 11.52 -1.17
N GLU A 16 -0.31 11.78 -1.82
CA GLU A 16 -0.18 11.64 -3.28
C GLU A 16 -0.37 10.19 -3.72
N TRP A 17 0.20 9.24 -2.99
CA TRP A 17 -0.03 7.82 -3.22
C TRP A 17 -1.53 7.49 -3.18
N TYR A 18 -2.25 8.01 -2.18
CA TYR A 18 -3.69 7.84 -2.09
C TYR A 18 -4.45 8.41 -3.28
N TYR A 19 -4.05 9.56 -3.82
CA TYR A 19 -4.62 10.12 -5.05
C TYR A 19 -4.46 9.16 -6.25
N HIS A 20 -3.29 8.53 -6.40
CA HIS A 20 -3.05 7.54 -7.45
C HIS A 20 -3.89 6.26 -7.25
N ILE A 21 -4.04 5.79 -6.01
CA ILE A 21 -4.91 4.66 -5.66
C ILE A 21 -6.36 4.95 -6.08
N GLN A 22 -6.90 6.13 -5.75
CA GLN A 22 -8.29 6.49 -6.08
C GLN A 22 -8.56 6.53 -7.59
N ARG A 23 -7.53 6.81 -8.39
CA ARG A 23 -7.61 6.89 -9.85
C ARG A 23 -7.29 5.57 -10.55
N PHE A 24 -7.07 4.49 -9.80
CA PHE A 24 -6.65 3.20 -10.34
C PHE A 24 -5.39 3.29 -11.20
N ASN A 25 -4.51 4.25 -10.90
CA ASN A 25 -3.26 4.43 -11.60
C ASN A 25 -2.19 3.51 -10.98
N VAL A 26 -2.24 2.24 -11.35
CA VAL A 26 -1.41 1.17 -10.78
C VAL A 26 0.10 1.45 -10.88
N PRO A 27 0.66 1.85 -12.06
CA PRO A 27 2.09 2.05 -12.18
C PRO A 27 2.63 3.11 -11.22
N ASP A 28 1.94 4.26 -11.13
CA ASP A 28 2.35 5.32 -10.23
C ASP A 28 2.10 4.93 -8.77
N ALA A 29 0.98 4.26 -8.47
CA ALA A 29 0.68 3.82 -7.11
C ALA A 29 1.75 2.84 -6.57
N GLU A 30 2.26 1.92 -7.38
CA GLU A 30 3.35 1.03 -6.98
C GLU A 30 4.67 1.81 -6.80
N ALA A 31 4.97 2.74 -7.71
CA ALA A 31 6.18 3.56 -7.62
C ALA A 31 6.20 4.42 -6.33
N TYR A 32 5.09 5.05 -5.98
CA TYR A 32 4.96 5.82 -4.74
C TYR A 32 5.08 4.93 -3.50
N LYS A 33 4.48 3.74 -3.51
CA LYS A 33 4.60 2.79 -2.40
C LYS A 33 6.06 2.46 -2.10
N GLU A 34 6.83 2.07 -3.12
CA GLU A 34 8.24 1.71 -2.96
C GLU A 34 9.09 2.90 -2.53
N GLU A 35 8.83 4.10 -3.06
CA GLU A 35 9.51 5.33 -2.62
C GLU A 35 9.25 5.62 -1.14
N ILE A 36 7.99 5.61 -0.71
CA ILE A 36 7.60 5.90 0.68
C ILE A 36 8.19 4.85 1.62
N LYS A 37 8.15 3.57 1.25
CA LYS A 37 8.76 2.50 2.04
C LYS A 37 10.26 2.72 2.22
N SER A 38 10.97 3.05 1.14
CA SER A 38 12.39 3.39 1.22
C SER A 38 12.64 4.60 2.12
N MET A 39 11.75 5.60 2.17
CA MET A 39 11.92 6.73 3.08
C MET A 39 11.70 6.34 4.54
N LEU A 40 10.68 5.52 4.82
CA LEU A 40 10.37 5.00 6.16
C LEU A 40 11.52 4.15 6.71
N ASP A 41 12.22 3.39 5.87
CA ASP A 41 13.37 2.57 6.27
C ASP A 41 14.61 3.39 6.67
N HIS A 42 14.70 4.66 6.25
CA HIS A 42 15.87 5.52 6.46
C HIS A 42 15.59 6.74 7.36
N MET A 43 14.48 6.73 8.09
CA MET A 43 14.10 7.81 8.99
C MET A 43 13.90 7.30 10.41
N GLU A 44 13.87 8.23 11.38
CA GLU A 44 13.47 7.90 12.75
C GLU A 44 12.06 7.29 12.75
N GLU A 45 11.88 6.23 13.53
CA GLU A 45 10.61 5.52 13.58
C GLU A 45 9.49 6.46 14.06
N ASN A 46 8.39 6.47 13.31
CA ASN A 46 7.20 7.23 13.66
C ASN A 46 5.97 6.34 13.53
N GLN A 47 5.40 5.95 14.66
CA GLN A 47 4.30 4.99 14.72
C GLN A 47 3.05 5.48 13.98
N ASP A 48 2.77 6.80 14.01
CA ASP A 48 1.63 7.38 13.30
C ASP A 48 1.80 7.27 11.78
N LEU A 49 3.01 7.50 11.27
CA LEU A 49 3.31 7.33 9.85
C LEU A 49 3.31 5.86 9.43
N LEU A 50 3.84 4.96 10.25
CA LEU A 50 3.79 3.52 9.98
C LEU A 50 2.35 3.00 9.94
N LEU A 51 1.50 3.46 10.87
CA LEU A 51 0.08 3.17 10.85
C LEU A 51 -0.57 3.73 9.58
N TYR A 52 -0.28 4.99 9.23
CA TYR A 52 -0.86 5.61 8.05
C TYR A 52 -0.46 4.89 6.75
N PHE A 53 0.82 4.52 6.64
CA PHE A 53 1.34 3.71 5.53
C PHE A 53 0.63 2.35 5.45
N SER A 54 0.48 1.64 6.57
CA SER A 54 -0.19 0.34 6.63
C SER A 54 -1.65 0.41 6.17
N LEU A 55 -2.37 1.49 6.53
CA LEU A 55 -3.74 1.72 6.07
C LEU A 55 -3.80 1.97 4.55
N MET A 56 -2.82 2.69 3.99
CA MET A 56 -2.75 2.92 2.55
C MET A 56 -2.32 1.67 1.77
N GLU A 57 -1.44 0.83 2.32
CA GLU A 57 -1.14 -0.50 1.74
C GLU A 57 -2.40 -1.35 1.63
N PHE A 58 -3.25 -1.36 2.65
CA PHE A 58 -4.52 -2.06 2.59
C PHE A 58 -5.42 -1.51 1.48
N ARG A 59 -5.54 -0.18 1.34
CA ARG A 59 -6.32 0.44 0.26
C ARG A 59 -5.73 0.14 -1.12
N HIS A 60 -4.42 0.12 -1.25
CA HIS A 60 -3.74 -0.22 -2.49
C HIS A 60 -4.03 -1.67 -2.89
N LYS A 61 -3.95 -2.60 -1.92
CA LYS A 61 -4.31 -4.00 -2.13
C LYS A 61 -5.76 -4.15 -2.59
N LEU A 62 -6.71 -3.43 -1.96
CA LEU A 62 -8.10 -3.44 -2.40
C LEU A 62 -8.24 -2.97 -3.85
N MET A 63 -7.55 -1.89 -4.25
CA MET A 63 -7.57 -1.40 -5.63
C MET A 63 -7.09 -2.47 -6.62
N LEU A 64 -5.98 -3.15 -6.33
CA LEU A 64 -5.49 -4.27 -7.14
C LEU A 64 -6.51 -5.41 -7.18
N ASP A 65 -7.13 -5.70 -6.04
CA ASP A 65 -8.11 -6.77 -5.91
C ASP A 65 -9.39 -6.49 -6.74
N TYR A 66 -9.80 -5.22 -6.84
CA TYR A 66 -10.89 -4.78 -7.71
C TYR A 66 -10.58 -4.92 -9.19
N LEU A 67 -9.32 -4.72 -9.59
CA LEU A 67 -8.88 -4.85 -10.99
C LEU A 67 -8.73 -6.32 -11.42
N ASN A 68 -8.48 -7.24 -10.49
CA ASN A 68 -8.34 -8.67 -10.78
C ASN A 68 -9.30 -9.56 -9.94
N PRO A 69 -10.62 -9.48 -10.18
CA PRO A 69 -11.61 -10.21 -9.37
C PRO A 69 -11.51 -11.74 -9.50
N LEU A 70 -10.90 -12.25 -10.58
CA LEU A 70 -10.84 -13.69 -10.89
C LEU A 70 -9.77 -14.46 -10.08
N GLU A 71 -8.69 -13.81 -9.63
CA GLU A 71 -7.72 -14.43 -8.73
C GLU A 71 -8.19 -14.47 -7.28
N ASN A 72 -9.05 -13.52 -6.89
CA ASN A 72 -9.47 -13.31 -5.51
C ASN A 72 -10.60 -14.25 -5.06
N GLY A 73 -11.42 -14.73 -6.00
CA GLY A 73 -12.43 -15.77 -5.72
C GLY A 73 -11.83 -17.13 -5.30
N LYS A 74 -10.52 -17.36 -5.51
CA LYS A 74 -9.83 -18.59 -5.08
C LYS A 74 -9.30 -18.55 -3.66
N LYS A 75 -9.16 -17.36 -3.04
CA LYS A 75 -8.66 -17.21 -1.66
C LYS A 75 -9.76 -17.12 -0.60
N SER A 76 -11.03 -16.99 -1.02
CA SER A 76 -12.20 -16.84 -0.15
C SER A 76 -13.29 -17.92 -0.35
N GLY A 77 -13.05 -18.92 -1.20
CA GLY A 77 -13.94 -20.08 -1.32
C GLY A 77 -13.81 -21.00 -0.10
N PRO A 78 -14.91 -21.52 0.47
CA PRO A 78 -14.83 -22.46 1.58
C PRO A 78 -14.10 -23.71 1.08
N THR A 79 -13.07 -24.13 1.82
CA THR A 79 -12.41 -25.43 1.67
C THR A 79 -13.49 -26.47 1.50
N SER A 80 -13.68 -26.89 0.25
CA SER A 80 -14.73 -27.81 -0.12
C SER A 80 -14.31 -29.16 0.43
N ARG A 81 -15.02 -29.53 1.49
CA ARG A 81 -15.19 -30.88 2.02
C ARG A 81 -15.12 -31.91 0.89
N SER A 82 -13.94 -32.48 0.64
CA SER A 82 -13.84 -33.72 -0.12
C SER A 82 -14.03 -34.85 0.88
N SER A 83 -15.29 -35.24 1.04
CA SER A 83 -15.63 -36.59 1.46
C SER A 83 -15.00 -37.56 0.47
N GLN A 84 -14.07 -38.39 0.95
CA GLN A 84 -13.90 -39.79 0.58
C GLN A 84 -13.20 -40.49 1.75
#